data_AF-A0A5J9SN24-F1
#
_entry.id   AF-A0A5J9SN24-F1
#
_cell.length_a   1.000
_cell.length_b   1.000
_cell.length_c   1.000
_cell.angle_alpha   90.00
_cell.angle_beta   90.00
_cell.angle_gamma   90.00
#
_symmetry.space_group_name_H-M   'P 1'
#
loop_
_entity.id
_entity.type
_entity.pdbx_description
1 polymer ?
#
loop_
_entity_poly.entity_id
_entity_poly.type
_entity_poly.pdbx_seq_one_letter_code
_entity_poly.pdbx_strand_id
1 'polypeptide(L)'
;MDLGTVLRRLERRRYADPHEFAADVLLTFRNAISYYNKGDPVYETAVELLEIFETGWAPILASLPPPPPPTDAERKERLRDDLPRMPMDAATLDELDQMGRRGRPDAGPMRAGQQRN
;
A
#
# COMPACT_ATOMS: atom_id res chain seq x y z
N MET A 1 4.69 -18.43 1.62
CA MET A 1 5.51 -18.69 2.81
C MET A 1 5.18 -20.07 3.33
N ASP A 2 6.14 -20.77 3.96
CA ASP A 2 5.96 -22.08 4.59
C ASP A 2 6.74 -22.14 5.92
N LEU A 3 6.30 -22.98 6.87
CA LEU A 3 6.90 -23.04 8.21
C LEU A 3 8.36 -23.50 8.20
N GLY A 4 8.77 -24.32 7.24
CA GLY A 4 10.17 -24.71 7.08
C GLY A 4 11.06 -23.53 6.69
N THR A 5 10.55 -22.64 5.82
CA THR A 5 11.21 -21.38 5.48
C THR A 5 11.25 -20.42 6.66
N VAL A 6 10.13 -20.25 7.39
CA VAL A 6 10.08 -19.41 8.59
C VAL A 6 11.10 -19.89 9.63
N LEU A 7 11.15 -21.19 9.92
CA LEU A 7 12.10 -21.78 10.87
C LEU A 7 13.55 -21.49 10.46
N ARG A 8 13.91 -21.74 9.20
CA ARG A 8 15.27 -21.45 8.70
C ARG A 8 15.63 -19.97 8.81
N ARG A 9 14.68 -19.06 8.57
CA ARG A 9 14.92 -17.61 8.70
C ARG A 9 15.12 -17.23 10.16
N LEU A 10 14.31 -17.79 11.07
CA LEU A 10 14.41 -17.57 12.51
C LEU A 10 15.76 -18.04 13.07
N GLU A 11 16.15 -19.29 12.78
CA GLU A 11 17.43 -19.87 13.23
C GLU A 11 18.64 -19.09 12.72
N ARG A 12 18.55 -18.56 11.50
CA ARG A 12 19.60 -17.73 10.89
C ARG A 12 19.54 -16.26 11.32
N ARG A 13 18.68 -15.91 12.27
CA ARG A 13 18.48 -14.52 12.78
C ARG A 13 18.22 -13.52 11.64
N ARG A 14 17.37 -13.90 10.68
CA ARG A 14 17.06 -13.12 9.47
C ARG A 14 15.80 -12.25 9.60
N TYR A 15 15.18 -12.22 10.76
CA TYR A 15 14.13 -11.27 11.09
C TYR A 15 14.75 -10.10 11.84
N ALA A 16 14.61 -8.90 11.29
CA ALA A 16 15.08 -7.67 11.94
C ALA A 16 14.07 -7.21 13.00
N ASP A 17 12.80 -7.53 12.78
CA ASP A 17 11.67 -7.16 13.62
C ASP A 17 10.82 -8.40 13.95
N PRO A 18 10.47 -8.64 15.22
CA PRO A 18 9.49 -9.66 15.61
C PRO A 18 8.17 -9.62 14.82
N HIS A 19 7.74 -8.45 14.34
CA HIS A 19 6.54 -8.33 13.51
C HIS A 19 6.70 -8.99 12.13
N GLU A 20 7.91 -8.98 11.54
CA GLU A 20 8.18 -9.67 10.28
C GLU A 20 8.05 -11.19 10.44
N PHE A 21 8.53 -11.73 11.58
CA PHE A 21 8.36 -13.14 11.91
C PHE A 21 6.88 -13.50 11.99
N ALA A 22 6.09 -12.72 12.72
CA ALA A 22 4.66 -12.95 12.84
C ALA A 22 3.95 -12.86 11.49
N ALA A 23 4.30 -11.88 10.65
CA ALA A 23 3.72 -11.73 9.32
C ALA A 23 3.94 -12.97 8.44
N ASP A 24 5.14 -13.55 8.45
CA ASP A 24 5.47 -14.75 7.68
C ASP A 24 4.72 -16.00 8.17
N VAL A 25 4.54 -16.15 9.49
CA VAL A 25 3.74 -17.24 10.08
C VAL A 25 2.27 -17.09 9.67
N LEU A 26 1.69 -15.90 9.88
CA LEU A 26 0.31 -15.60 9.54
C LEU A 26 0.03 -15.80 8.04
N LEU A 27 0.97 -15.38 7.18
CA LEU A 27 0.87 -15.59 5.73
C LEU A 27 0.83 -17.08 5.38
N THR A 28 1.59 -17.92 6.08
CA THR A 28 1.59 -19.37 5.84
C THR A 28 0.21 -19.98 6.09
N PHE A 29 -0.43 -19.65 7.22
CA PHE A 29 -1.76 -20.16 7.55
C PHE A 29 -2.86 -19.55 6.67
N ARG A 30 -2.83 -18.23 6.46
CA ARG A 30 -3.82 -17.54 5.61
C ARG A 30 -3.79 -18.03 4.16
N ASN A 31 -2.61 -18.34 3.64
CA ASN A 31 -2.50 -18.97 2.33
C ASN A 31 -3.17 -20.34 2.34
N ALA A 32 -2.87 -21.21 3.31
CA ALA A 32 -3.52 -22.52 3.41
C ALA A 32 -5.04 -22.41 3.49
N ILE A 33 -5.58 -21.54 4.35
CA ILE A 33 -7.01 -21.28 4.47
C ILE A 33 -7.62 -20.78 3.15
N SER A 34 -6.88 -19.99 2.37
CA SER A 34 -7.37 -19.44 1.10
C SER A 34 -7.31 -20.45 -0.06
N TYR A 35 -6.41 -21.43 -0.01
CA TYR A 35 -6.24 -22.45 -1.05
C TYR A 35 -7.19 -23.64 -0.90
N TYR A 36 -7.55 -24.00 0.33
CA TYR A 36 -8.41 -25.15 0.63
C TYR A 36 -9.83 -24.71 0.96
N ASN A 37 -10.81 -25.60 0.75
CA ASN A 37 -12.19 -25.33 1.10
C ASN A 37 -12.46 -25.70 2.56
N LYS A 38 -13.48 -25.08 3.15
CA LYS A 38 -13.95 -25.48 4.47
C LYS A 38 -14.36 -26.96 4.49
N GLY A 39 -13.93 -27.70 5.51
CA GLY A 39 -14.08 -29.15 5.60
C GLY A 39 -12.89 -29.96 5.06
N ASP A 40 -11.96 -29.34 4.30
CA ASP A 40 -10.67 -29.98 4.01
C ASP A 40 -9.84 -30.10 5.30
N PRO A 41 -9.20 -31.24 5.59
CA PRO A 41 -8.38 -31.39 6.79
C PRO A 41 -7.30 -30.30 6.93
N VAL A 42 -6.72 -29.88 5.81
CA VAL A 42 -5.69 -28.83 5.79
C VAL A 42 -6.27 -27.46 6.14
N TYR A 43 -7.51 -27.17 5.71
CA TYR A 43 -8.20 -25.94 6.09
C TYR A 43 -8.42 -25.90 7.61
N GLU A 44 -9.00 -26.97 8.18
CA GLU A 44 -9.34 -27.02 9.61
C GLU A 44 -8.07 -26.93 10.48
N THR A 45 -7.00 -27.64 10.13
CA THR A 45 -5.71 -27.53 10.84
C THR A 45 -5.10 -26.14 10.70
N ALA A 46 -5.21 -25.48 9.54
CA ALA A 46 -4.66 -24.14 9.36
C ALA A 46 -5.41 -23.09 10.20
N VAL A 47 -6.72 -23.23 10.36
CA VAL A 47 -7.53 -22.39 11.27
C VAL A 47 -7.11 -22.62 12.72
N GLU A 48 -7.01 -23.87 13.17
CA GLU A 48 -6.59 -24.20 14.53
C GLU A 48 -5.19 -23.64 14.86
N LEU A 49 -4.22 -23.83 13.97
CA LEU A 49 -2.86 -23.32 14.15
C LEU A 49 -2.79 -21.80 14.16
N LEU A 50 -3.64 -21.13 13.37
CA LEU A 50 -3.74 -19.67 13.39
C LEU A 50 -4.22 -19.17 14.76
N GLU A 51 -5.26 -19.78 15.33
CA GLU A 51 -5.79 -19.42 16.65
C GLU A 51 -4.78 -19.66 17.77
N ILE A 52 -4.07 -20.79 17.73
CA ILE A 52 -2.99 -21.11 18.69
C ILE A 52 -1.89 -20.06 18.59
N PHE A 53 -1.48 -19.70 17.37
CA PHE A 53 -0.44 -18.71 17.16
C PHE A 53 -0.85 -17.33 17.69
N GLU A 54 -2.03 -16.83 17.34
CA GLU A 54 -2.51 -15.51 17.78
C GLU A 54 -2.61 -15.43 19.32
N THR A 55 -3.10 -16.50 19.95
CA THR A 55 -3.18 -16.60 21.41
C THR A 55 -1.81 -16.59 22.07
N GLY A 56 -0.85 -17.37 21.54
CA GLY A 56 0.51 -17.42 22.05
C GLY A 56 1.34 -16.17 21.75
N TRP A 57 1.00 -15.46 20.68
CA TRP A 57 1.71 -14.26 20.24
C TRP A 57 1.34 -13.01 21.06
N ALA A 58 0.09 -12.90 21.50
CA ALA A 58 -0.40 -11.76 22.28
C ALA A 58 0.49 -11.37 23.49
N PRO A 59 0.89 -12.29 24.40
CA PRO A 59 1.77 -11.93 25.51
C PRO A 59 3.19 -11.54 25.07
N ILE A 60 3.70 -12.14 23.99
CA ILE A 60 5.01 -11.77 23.42
C ILE A 60 4.95 -10.33 22.92
N LEU A 61 3.93 -9.99 22.14
CA LEU A 61 3.72 -8.65 21.61
C LEU A 61 3.63 -7.61 22.73
N ALA A 62 2.93 -7.92 23.82
CA ALA A 62 2.83 -7.02 24.98
C ALA A 62 4.18 -6.79 25.70
N SER A 63 5.12 -7.73 25.58
CA SER A 63 6.46 -7.62 26.16
C SER A 63 7.48 -6.92 25.27
N LEU A 64 7.16 -6.71 23.98
CA LEU A 64 8.06 -6.02 23.06
C LEU A 64 8.17 -4.55 23.44
N PRO A 65 9.35 -3.93 23.24
CA PRO A 65 9.47 -2.50 23.38
C PRO A 65 8.52 -1.80 22.38
N PRO A 66 7.96 -0.64 22.73
CA PRO A 66 7.16 0.13 21.78
C PRO A 66 8.01 0.40 20.52
N PRO A 67 7.40 0.40 19.33
CA PRO A 67 8.13 0.69 18.11
C PRO A 67 8.82 2.05 18.25
N PRO A 68 10.03 2.22 17.68
CA PRO A 68 10.68 3.52 17.69
C PRO A 68 9.74 4.56 17.07
N PRO A 69 9.73 5.80 17.59
CA PRO A 69 8.93 6.85 16.98
C PRO A 69 9.30 6.98 15.50
N PRO A 70 8.30 7.15 14.61
CA PRO A 70 8.56 7.26 13.18
C PRO A 70 9.50 8.44 12.92
N THR A 71 10.50 8.20 12.08
CA THR A 71 11.43 9.21 11.59
C THR A 71 10.70 10.32 10.86
N ASP A 72 11.33 11.49 10.70
CA ASP A 72 10.76 12.58 9.92
C ASP A 72 10.42 12.16 8.47
N ALA A 73 11.19 11.23 7.91
CA ALA A 73 10.94 10.65 6.59
C ALA A 73 9.65 9.80 6.58
N GLU A 74 9.47 8.91 7.56
CA GLU A 74 8.26 8.09 7.69
C GLU A 74 7.04 8.94 8.03
N ARG A 75 7.19 9.97 8.86
CA ARG A 75 6.12 10.93 9.15
C ARG A 75 5.71 11.69 7.88
N LYS A 76 6.68 12.07 7.04
CA LYS A 76 6.43 12.72 5.75
C LYS A 76 5.75 11.79 4.74
N GLU A 77 6.10 10.51 4.73
CA GLU A 77 5.47 9.51 3.88
C GLU A 77 4.03 9.23 4.31
N ARG A 78 3.79 9.05 5.61
CA ARG A 78 2.43 8.95 6.16
C ARG A 78 1.59 10.18 5.83
N LEU A 79 2.18 11.38 5.87
CA LEU A 79 1.51 12.62 5.44
C LEU A 79 1.16 12.63 3.93
N ARG A 80 1.93 11.93 3.09
CA ARG A 80 1.63 11.80 1.65
C ARG A 80 0.52 10.80 1.42
N ASP A 81 0.53 9.67 2.12
CA ASP A 81 -0.50 8.62 2.03
C ASP A 81 -1.84 9.06 2.64
N ASP A 82 -1.81 9.84 3.73
CA ASP A 82 -2.98 10.43 4.37
C ASP A 82 -3.51 11.66 3.62
N LEU A 83 -2.80 12.15 2.59
CA LEU A 83 -3.37 13.16 1.71
C LEU A 83 -4.50 12.48 0.94
N PRO A 84 -5.78 12.89 1.13
CA PRO A 84 -6.85 12.34 0.33
C PRO A 84 -6.43 12.55 -1.12
N ARG A 85 -6.49 11.49 -1.94
CA ARG A 85 -6.59 11.66 -3.40
C ARG A 85 -7.67 12.71 -3.58
N MET A 86 -7.29 13.96 -3.83
CA MET A 86 -8.26 14.99 -4.13
C MET A 86 -9.06 14.39 -5.27
N PRO A 87 -10.39 14.24 -5.13
CA PRO A 87 -11.18 13.87 -6.28
C PRO A 87 -10.93 14.98 -7.28
N MET A 88 -10.15 14.69 -8.32
CA MET A 88 -10.21 15.46 -9.55
C MET A 88 -11.58 15.12 -10.12
N ASP A 89 -12.60 15.78 -9.60
CA ASP A 89 -13.92 15.74 -10.21
C ASP A 89 -13.81 16.30 -11.63
N ALA A 90 -14.74 15.92 -12.50
CA ALA A 90 -14.69 16.37 -13.90
C ALA A 90 -14.64 17.90 -14.03
N ALA A 91 -15.12 18.63 -13.02
CA ALA A 91 -15.07 20.08 -12.93
C ALA A 91 -13.63 20.64 -12.81
N THR A 92 -12.77 20.01 -12.01
CA THR A 92 -11.36 20.44 -11.86
C THR A 92 -10.50 20.12 -13.08
N LEU A 93 -10.83 19.06 -13.83
CA LEU A 93 -10.22 18.79 -15.15
C LEU A 93 -10.66 19.81 -16.21
N ASP A 94 -11.92 20.23 -16.18
CA ASP A 94 -12.45 21.23 -17.09
C ASP A 94 -11.86 22.63 -16.80
N GLU A 95 -11.62 22.98 -15.53
CA GLU A 95 -10.93 24.23 -15.17
C GLU A 95 -9.47 24.27 -15.67
N LEU A 96 -8.74 23.15 -15.64
CA LEU A 96 -7.38 23.06 -16.17
C LEU A 96 -7.35 23.09 -17.71
N ASP A 97 -8.33 22.48 -18.39
CA ASP A 97 -8.48 22.59 -19.86
C ASP A 97 -8.88 24.02 -20.27
N GLN A 98 -9.74 24.67 -19.49
CA GLN A 98 -10.13 26.07 -19.66
C GLN A 98 -8.97 27.05 -19.37
N MET A 99 -8.05 26.70 -18.45
CA MET A 99 -6.83 27.49 -18.20
C MET A 99 -5.83 27.38 -19.36
N GLY A 100 -5.71 26.21 -20.00
CA GLY A 100 -4.89 26.01 -21.19
C GLY A 100 -5.39 26.72 -22.45
N ARG A 101 -6.70 27.03 -22.51
CA ARG A 101 -7.33 27.73 -23.66
C ARG A 101 -7.32 29.26 -23.56
N ARG A 102 -7.04 29.85 -22.38
CA ARG A 102 -6.94 31.31 -22.19
C ARG A 102 -5.55 31.88 -22.51
N GLY A 103 -4.89 31.32 -23.53
CA GLY A 103 -3.51 31.65 -23.86
C GLY A 103 -3.17 31.68 -25.34
N ARG A 104 -4.03 32.23 -26.21
CA ARG A 104 -3.61 32.86 -27.48
C ARG A 104 -4.54 34.02 -27.84
N PRO A 105 -4.06 35.27 -27.96
CA PRO A 105 -4.84 36.32 -28.59
C PRO A 105 -4.92 36.03 -30.09
N ASP A 106 -6.15 35.81 -30.57
CA ASP A 106 -6.45 35.68 -32.00
C ASP A 106 -6.48 37.09 -32.61
N ALA A 107 -5.55 37.37 -33.53
CA ALA A 107 -5.52 38.61 -34.31
C ALA A 107 -5.24 38.30 -35.79
N GLY A 108 -6.30 37.87 -36.48
CA GLY A 108 -6.77 38.38 -37.79
C GLY A 108 -5.87 38.30 -39.04
N PRO A 109 -6.38 37.83 -40.19
CA PRO A 109 -5.61 37.78 -41.43
C PRO A 109 -5.40 39.19 -42.03
N MET A 110 -4.15 39.53 -42.38
CA MET A 110 -3.85 40.75 -43.14
C MET A 110 -4.44 40.67 -44.55
N ARG A 111 -5.35 41.60 -44.86
CA ARG A 111 -5.86 41.85 -46.21
C ARG A 111 -4.72 42.33 -47.12
N ALA A 112 -4.54 41.64 -48.25
CA ALA A 112 -3.75 42.11 -49.38
C ALA A 112 -4.38 43.41 -49.96
N GLY A 113 -3.66 44.52 -49.84
CA GLY A 113 -3.95 45.78 -50.52
C GLY A 113 -3.22 45.83 -51.85
N GLN A 114 -3.95 45.62 -52.95
CA GLN A 114 -3.55 46.02 -54.29
C GLN A 114 -4.05 47.44 -54.55
N GLN A 115 -3.14 48.38 -54.86
CA GLN A 115 -3.32 49.53 -55.77
C GLN A 115 -1.97 50.26 -55.84
N ARG A 116 -1.20 50.10 -56.94
CA ARG A 116 -1.14 51.02 -58.09
C ARG A 116 -0.76 52.45 -57.69
N ASN A 117 0.51 52.81 -57.87
CA ASN A 117 0.94 53.75 -58.91
C ASN A 117 2.46 53.63 -59.13
#